data_AF-C1EBC8-F1
#
_entry.id   AF-C1EBC8-F1
#
_cell.length_a   1.000
_cell.length_b   1.000
_cell.length_c   1.000
_cell.angle_alpha   90.00
_cell.angle_beta   90.00
_cell.angle_gamma   90.00
#
_symmetry.space_group_name_H-M   'P 1'
#
loop_
_entity.id
_entity.type
_entity.pdbx_description
1 polymer ?
#
loop_
_entity_poly.entity_id
_entity_poly.type
_entity_poly.pdbx_seq_one_letter_code
_entity_poly.pdbx_strand_id
1 'polypeptide(L)'
;MVRFKNRYLLTEWRWHDGRVDESLTESVILGILRQCVAVNFGDIGAGAALSSVAVKYWNPATGLGVVRCGRDVHREVWCCMTLLRDVKGRSITVRVLHNGGTLRSSQAAALRHSK
;
A
#
# COMPACT_ATOMS: atom_id res chain seq x y z
N MET A 1 12.48 15.71 22.57
CA MET A 1 12.31 15.89 21.10
C MET A 1 11.29 14.87 20.60
N VAL A 2 10.14 15.31 20.10
CA VAL A 2 9.05 14.42 19.66
C VAL A 2 9.18 14.19 18.16
N ARG A 3 9.21 12.92 17.72
CA ARG A 3 9.30 12.53 16.30
C ARG A 3 8.03 11.82 15.87
N PHE A 4 7.51 12.18 14.70
CA PHE A 4 6.40 11.47 14.07
C PHE A 4 6.83 10.04 13.69
N LYS A 5 6.07 9.04 14.16
CA LYS A 5 6.40 7.62 13.93
C LYS A 5 5.64 7.13 12.70
N ASN A 6 6.39 6.71 11.68
CA ASN A 6 5.84 6.13 10.45
C ASN A 6 5.83 4.59 10.51
N ARG A 7 4.95 4.00 9.72
CA ARG A 7 4.94 2.59 9.37
C ARG A 7 5.19 2.45 7.87
N TYR A 8 5.82 1.34 7.50
CA TYR A 8 6.11 0.96 6.12
C TYR A 8 5.50 -0.41 5.89
N LEU A 9 4.48 -0.45 5.06
CA LEU A 9 3.77 -1.66 4.66
C LEU A 9 4.39 -2.18 3.38
N LEU A 10 4.96 -3.38 3.42
CA LEU A 10 5.33 -4.11 2.22
C LEU A 10 4.08 -4.81 1.71
N THR A 11 3.73 -4.56 0.45
CA THR A 11 2.53 -5.06 -0.20
C THR A 11 2.88 -5.85 -1.45
N GLU A 12 2.14 -6.91 -1.70
CA GLU A 12 2.21 -7.76 -2.89
C GLU A 12 0.85 -7.71 -3.58
N TRP A 13 0.85 -7.35 -4.86
CA TRP A 13 -0.33 -7.18 -5.69
C TRP A 13 -0.33 -8.28 -6.74
N ARG A 14 -1.37 -9.12 -6.72
CA ARG A 14 -1.53 -10.24 -7.65
C ARG A 14 -2.73 -10.01 -8.54
N TRP A 15 -2.48 -10.00 -9.85
CA TRP A 15 -3.52 -9.94 -10.88
C TRP A 15 -4.10 -11.34 -11.12
N HIS A 16 -5.42 -11.47 -11.14
CA HIS A 16 -6.07 -12.76 -11.36
C HIS A 16 -5.95 -13.27 -12.81
N ASP A 17 -5.77 -12.36 -13.77
CA ASP A 17 -5.57 -12.69 -15.18
C ASP A 17 -4.09 -12.98 -15.55
N GLY A 18 -3.18 -12.89 -14.57
CA GLY A 18 -1.75 -13.17 -14.74
C GLY A 18 -0.97 -12.16 -15.59
N ARG A 19 -1.62 -11.09 -16.09
CA ARG A 19 -0.94 -10.06 -16.89
C ARG A 19 -0.54 -8.89 -16.00
N VAL A 20 0.67 -8.38 -16.15
CA VAL A 20 1.09 -7.18 -15.42
C VAL A 20 0.50 -5.94 -16.07
N ASP A 21 0.04 -4.98 -15.26
CA ASP A 21 -0.33 -3.64 -15.74
C ASP A 21 0.83 -2.66 -15.52
N GLU A 22 1.55 -2.32 -16.58
CA GLU A 22 2.66 -1.34 -16.53
C GLU A 22 2.16 0.10 -16.35
N SER A 23 0.87 0.37 -16.58
CA SER A 23 0.28 1.69 -16.39
C SER A 23 -0.01 2.02 -14.91
N LEU A 24 0.22 1.07 -13.99
CA LEU A 24 0.20 1.36 -12.55
C LEU A 24 1.49 2.06 -12.15
N THR A 25 1.39 3.36 -11.92
CA THR A 25 2.44 4.17 -11.32
C THR A 25 2.18 4.40 -9.83
N GLU A 26 3.20 4.86 -9.10
CA GLU A 26 3.08 5.19 -7.68
C GLU A 26 1.98 6.23 -7.39
N SER A 27 1.79 7.20 -8.29
CA SER A 27 0.74 8.22 -8.17
C SER A 27 -0.66 7.65 -8.34
N VAL A 28 -0.84 6.72 -9.29
CA VAL A 28 -2.11 6.01 -9.50
C VAL A 28 -2.45 5.16 -8.27
N ILE A 29 -1.47 4.42 -7.73
CA ILE A 29 -1.66 3.62 -6.51
C ILE A 29 -2.04 4.51 -5.34
N LEU A 30 -1.36 5.65 -5.16
CA LEU A 30 -1.69 6.61 -4.10
C LEU A 30 -3.13 7.12 -4.24
N GLY A 31 -3.58 7.42 -5.46
CA GLY A 31 -4.96 7.82 -5.74
C GLY A 31 -5.97 6.75 -5.36
N ILE A 32 -5.72 5.51 -5.80
CA ILE A 32 -6.55 4.34 -5.48
C ILE A 32 -6.66 4.14 -3.97
N LEU A 33 -5.54 4.24 -3.23
CA LEU A 33 -5.56 4.08 -1.78
C LEU A 33 -6.34 5.17 -1.07
N ARG A 34 -6.18 6.42 -1.49
CA ARG A 34 -6.94 7.55 -0.92
C ARG A 34 -8.44 7.37 -1.17
N GLN A 35 -8.82 6.96 -2.37
CA GLN A 35 -10.21 6.66 -2.70
C GLN A 35 -10.73 5.49 -1.86
N CYS A 36 -9.95 4.42 -1.70
CA CYS A 36 -10.31 3.27 -0.89
C CYS A 36 -10.51 3.66 0.59
N VAL A 37 -9.65 4.50 1.15
CA VAL A 37 -9.82 5.01 2.52
C VAL A 37 -11.08 5.86 2.62
N ALA A 38 -11.33 6.77 1.67
CA ALA A 38 -12.53 7.61 1.69
C ALA A 38 -13.83 6.78 1.61
N VAL A 39 -13.87 5.76 0.77
CA VAL A 39 -15.04 4.89 0.61
C VAL A 39 -15.31 4.04 1.86
N ASN A 40 -14.26 3.50 2.49
CA ASN A 40 -14.44 2.58 3.63
C ASN A 40 -14.51 3.28 5.00
N PHE A 41 -13.86 4.44 5.16
CA PHE A 41 -13.69 5.11 6.45
C PHE A 41 -14.23 6.56 6.46
N GLY A 42 -14.82 7.01 5.36
CA GLY A 42 -15.40 8.35 5.22
C GLY A 42 -14.35 9.48 5.25
N ASP A 43 -14.84 10.71 5.41
CA ASP A 43 -14.02 11.93 5.32
C ASP A 43 -13.00 12.05 6.45
N ILE A 44 -13.33 11.53 7.64
CA ILE A 44 -12.42 11.55 8.80
C ILE A 44 -11.20 10.67 8.51
N GLY A 45 -11.42 9.44 8.05
CA GLY A 45 -10.33 8.53 7.67
C GLY A 45 -9.54 9.07 6.48
N ALA A 46 -10.22 9.64 5.49
CA ALA A 46 -9.59 10.24 4.33
C ALA A 46 -8.65 11.40 4.73
N GLY A 47 -9.11 12.30 5.61
CA GLY A 47 -8.30 13.41 6.12
C GLY A 47 -7.05 12.96 6.88
N ALA A 48 -7.19 11.94 7.72
CA ALA A 48 -6.06 11.38 8.48
C ALA A 48 -5.03 10.67 7.58
N ALA A 49 -5.50 9.98 6.53
CA ALA A 49 -4.63 9.31 5.57
C ALA A 49 -3.96 10.26 4.56
N LEU A 50 -4.59 11.40 4.23
CA LEU A 50 -4.18 12.28 3.12
C LEU A 50 -2.73 12.75 3.22
N SER A 51 -2.31 13.19 4.41
CA SER A 51 -0.98 13.75 4.68
C SER A 51 0.08 12.70 5.02
N SER A 52 -0.35 11.54 5.52
CA SER A 52 0.54 10.54 6.09
C SER A 52 0.88 9.41 5.10
N VAL A 53 -0.04 9.11 4.18
CA VAL A 53 0.11 8.03 3.19
C VAL A 53 0.94 8.50 2.00
N ALA A 54 1.97 7.73 1.67
CA ALA A 54 2.78 7.92 0.47
C ALA A 54 3.30 6.56 -0.03
N VAL A 55 3.25 6.34 -1.33
CA VAL A 55 3.92 5.21 -1.97
C VAL A 55 5.41 5.56 -2.09
N LYS A 56 6.29 4.64 -1.68
CA LYS A 56 7.75 4.84 -1.68
C LYS A 56 8.48 3.99 -2.70
N TYR A 57 7.84 2.92 -3.13
CA TYR A 57 8.38 2.00 -4.11
C TYR A 57 7.22 1.25 -4.74
N TRP A 58 7.29 1.03 -6.03
CA TRP A 58 6.41 0.14 -6.76
C TRP A 58 7.18 -0.54 -7.89
N ASN A 59 6.98 -1.84 -8.04
CA ASN A 59 7.49 -2.61 -9.16
C ASN A 59 6.35 -3.40 -9.80
N PRO A 60 5.90 -3.04 -11.01
CA PRO A 60 4.85 -3.76 -11.72
C PRO A 60 5.20 -5.23 -11.97
N ALA A 61 6.46 -5.52 -12.31
CA ALA A 61 6.88 -6.87 -12.72
C ALA A 61 6.80 -7.89 -11.58
N THR A 62 7.12 -7.47 -10.34
CA THR A 62 7.03 -8.34 -9.15
C THR A 62 5.73 -8.14 -8.38
N GLY A 63 4.94 -7.11 -8.71
CA GLY A 63 3.76 -6.69 -7.95
C GLY A 63 4.10 -6.20 -6.53
N LEU A 64 5.36 -5.91 -6.23
CA LEU A 64 5.79 -5.49 -4.89
C LEU A 64 5.75 -3.97 -4.78
N GLY A 65 5.14 -3.48 -3.70
CA GLY A 65 5.08 -2.06 -3.36
C GLY A 65 5.38 -1.80 -1.90
N VAL A 66 5.95 -0.64 -1.60
CA VAL A 66 6.14 -0.17 -0.22
C VAL A 66 5.34 1.09 0.00
N VAL A 67 4.41 1.04 0.95
CA VAL A 67 3.56 2.18 1.32
C VAL A 67 3.93 2.68 2.71
N ARG A 68 4.30 3.95 2.80
CA ARG A 68 4.48 4.66 4.06
C ARG A 68 3.12 5.16 4.54
N CYS A 69 2.84 5.01 5.83
CA CYS A 69 1.69 5.60 6.50
C CYS A 69 2.05 6.06 7.91
N GLY A 70 1.20 6.89 8.52
CA GLY A 70 1.33 7.24 9.93
C GLY A 70 1.08 6.02 10.81
N ARG A 71 1.68 5.99 12.02
CA ARG A 71 1.46 4.90 12.98
C ARG A 71 -0.02 4.76 13.36
N ASP A 72 -0.77 5.85 13.41
CA ASP A 72 -2.14 5.80 13.90
C ASP A 72 -3.10 5.25 12.84
N VAL A 73 -2.88 5.63 11.57
CA VAL A 73 -3.72 5.24 10.42
C VAL A 73 -3.32 3.94 9.73
N HIS A 74 -2.26 3.27 10.17
CA HIS A 74 -1.72 2.10 9.45
C HIS A 74 -2.72 0.94 9.31
N ARG A 75 -3.67 0.80 10.24
CA ARG A 75 -4.71 -0.25 10.21
C ARG A 75 -5.76 0.04 9.14
N GLU A 76 -6.15 1.29 8.98
CA GLU A 76 -7.11 1.71 7.94
C GLU A 76 -6.50 1.49 6.56
N VAL A 77 -5.25 1.89 6.38
CA VAL A 77 -4.50 1.68 5.12
C VAL A 77 -4.31 0.20 4.84
N TRP A 78 -3.97 -0.62 5.84
CA TRP A 78 -3.89 -2.08 5.68
C TRP A 78 -5.25 -2.65 5.24
N CYS A 79 -6.32 -2.29 5.96
CA CYS A 79 -7.67 -2.76 5.64
C CYS A 79 -8.05 -2.40 4.19
N CYS A 80 -7.79 -1.17 3.77
CA CYS A 80 -8.02 -0.72 2.39
C CYS A 80 -7.29 -1.60 1.36
N MET A 81 -6.01 -1.91 1.61
CA MET A 81 -5.26 -2.82 0.75
C MET A 81 -5.96 -4.18 0.63
N THR A 82 -6.33 -4.79 1.76
CA THR A 82 -6.96 -6.12 1.74
C THR A 82 -8.38 -6.14 1.17
N LEU A 83 -9.09 -5.01 1.21
CA LEU A 83 -10.43 -4.87 0.65
C LEU A 83 -10.42 -4.57 -0.85
N LEU A 84 -9.26 -4.22 -1.39
CA LEU A 84 -9.12 -3.84 -2.78
C LEU A 84 -9.24 -5.08 -3.70
N ARG A 85 -10.33 -5.13 -4.48
CA ARG A 85 -10.65 -6.27 -5.35
C ARG A 85 -10.51 -5.99 -6.84
N ASP A 86 -10.62 -4.72 -7.24
CA ASP A 86 -10.56 -4.31 -8.63
C ASP A 86 -9.74 -3.03 -8.79
N VAL A 87 -8.90 -3.02 -9.81
CA VAL A 87 -8.20 -1.82 -10.26
C VAL A 87 -8.32 -1.72 -11.77
N LYS A 88 -8.87 -0.61 -12.25
CA LYS A 88 -9.06 -0.33 -13.69
C LYS A 88 -9.84 -1.44 -14.42
N GLY A 89 -10.83 -2.06 -13.76
CA GLY A 89 -11.66 -3.12 -14.34
C GLY A 89 -10.98 -4.48 -14.40
N ARG A 90 -9.88 -4.65 -13.66
CA ARG A 90 -9.13 -5.91 -13.57
C ARG A 90 -9.10 -6.35 -12.11
N SER A 91 -9.48 -7.61 -11.90
CA SER A 91 -9.54 -8.18 -10.56
C SER A 91 -8.14 -8.42 -10.01
N ILE A 92 -7.91 -7.95 -8.78
CA ILE A 92 -6.66 -8.13 -8.05
C ILE A 92 -6.87 -8.59 -6.61
N THR A 93 -5.83 -9.20 -6.06
CA THR A 93 -5.71 -9.44 -4.62
C THR A 93 -4.45 -8.76 -4.12
N VAL A 94 -4.59 -7.91 -3.11
CA VAL A 94 -3.44 -7.25 -2.45
C VAL A 94 -3.21 -7.88 -1.07
N ARG A 95 -1.97 -8.29 -0.82
CA ARG A 95 -1.52 -8.87 0.44
C ARG A 95 -0.49 -7.95 1.09
N VAL A 96 -0.62 -7.71 2.39
CA VAL A 96 0.42 -7.06 3.18
C VAL A 96 1.37 -8.14 3.71
N LEU A 97 2.63 -8.10 3.26
CA LEU A 97 3.66 -9.07 3.65
C LEU A 97 4.38 -8.68 4.95
N HIS A 98 4.55 -7.39 5.21
CA HIS A 98 5.28 -6.91 6.38
C HIS A 98 4.81 -5.52 6.81
N ASN A 99 4.79 -5.28 8.13
CA ASN A 99 4.57 -3.96 8.73
C ASN A 99 5.81 -3.54 9.54
N GLY A 100 6.63 -2.69 8.93
CA GLY A 100 7.90 -2.22 9.47
C GLY A 100 7.83 -0.81 10.06
N GLY A 101 8.76 -0.49 10.96
CA GLY A 101 8.98 0.90 11.40
C GLY A 101 9.97 1.67 10.50
N THR A 102 10.73 0.95 9.66
CA THR A 102 11.75 1.53 8.79
C THR A 102 11.65 0.94 7.38
N LEU A 103 12.15 1.69 6.39
CA LEU A 103 12.24 1.20 5.02
C LEU A 103 13.17 -0.02 4.93
N ARG A 104 14.27 -0.02 5.69
CA ARG A 104 15.25 -1.11 5.73
C ARG A 104 14.65 -2.44 6.21
N SER A 105 13.74 -2.42 7.18
CA SER A 105 13.07 -3.67 7.61
C SER A 105 12.15 -4.22 6.53
N SER A 106 11.49 -3.33 5.78
CA SER A 106 10.63 -3.69 4.64
C SER A 106 11.44 -4.25 3.48
N GLN A 107 12.62 -3.70 3.20
CA GLN A 107 13.57 -4.25 2.23
C GLN A 107 14.06 -5.64 2.63
N ALA A 108 14.44 -5.84 3.89
CA ALA A 108 14.84 -7.16 4.38
C ALA A 108 13.70 -8.19 4.32
N ALA A 109 12.45 -7.77 4.52
CA ALA A 109 11.28 -8.62 4.31
C ALA A 109 11.08 -8.97 2.83
N ALA A 110 11.22 -8.00 1.92
CA ALA A 110 11.12 -8.24 0.48
C ALA A 110 12.18 -9.22 -0.02
N LEU A 111 13.44 -9.08 0.45
CA LEU A 111 14.52 -10.00 0.13
C LEU A 111 14.28 -11.43 0.66
N ARG A 112 13.62 -11.58 1.82
CA ARG A 112 13.23 -12.89 2.35
C ARG A 112 12.08 -13.54 1.57
N HIS A 113 11.18 -12.74 1.02
CA HIS A 113 10.07 -13.21 0.18
C HIS A 113 10.52 -13.61 -1.22
N SER A 114 11.58 -12.98 -1.72
CA SER A 114 12.20 -13.29 -3.03
C SER A 114 13.13 -14.52 -3.01
N LYS A 115 13.40 -15.09 -1.84
CA LYS A 115 14.19 -16.31 -1.68
C LYS A 115 13.26 -17.52 -1.65
#